data_AF-A0AA49FMP4-F1
#
_entry.id   AF-A0AA49FMP4-F1
#
_cell.length_a   1.000
_cell.length_b   1.000
_cell.length_c   1.000
_cell.angle_alpha   90.00
_cell.angle_beta   90.00
_cell.angle_gamma   90.00
#
_symmetry.space_group_name_H-M   'P 1'
#
loop_
_entity.id
_entity.type
_entity.pdbx_description
1 polymer ?
#
loop_
_entity_poly.entity_id
_entity_poly.type
_entity_poly.pdbx_seq_one_letter_code
_entity_poly.pdbx_strand_id
1 'polypeptide(L)'
;MASKVAGKVVICGVGLIGGSFALALKAALGERCPRIAGMGRTRAPLEQALRIGVIDEIATDWASALDGADLVLLGMPVGQMAPVMRAMAPHLGPGAIVTDGGSTKSDVVAAARAAFGTKIGQFVPGHPIAGAEKSGVAAATADLYRGRRVVLTPLPENPAADVNAVRAVWKICGAKVSVLAPEEHDRVFAAVSHLPHLLAFALVHEFAGRDNADQLFGFAAGGFRDFTRIASSHPEMWRDICIANRRALIAELDAYMAELMRTRVLLAAADGAGLEAMFTSARARRDAWLESLLPSGE
;
A
#
# COMPACT_ATOMS: atom_id res chain seq x y z
N MET A 1 -23.06 -6.87 9.11
CA MET A 1 -22.09 -5.75 9.02
C MET A 1 -21.60 -5.45 10.43
N ALA A 2 -20.37 -4.95 10.59
CA ALA A 2 -20.09 -4.16 11.79
C ALA A 2 -21.13 -3.03 11.77
N SER A 3 -21.95 -2.88 12.81
CA SER A 3 -23.16 -2.04 12.75
C SER A 3 -22.89 -0.56 12.38
N LYS A 4 -21.61 -0.16 12.35
CA LYS A 4 -21.12 1.19 12.04
C LYS A 4 -20.91 1.51 10.55
N VAL A 5 -20.86 0.54 9.63
CA VAL A 5 -20.62 0.82 8.19
C VAL A 5 -21.73 0.17 7.38
N ALA A 6 -22.83 0.89 7.14
CA ALA A 6 -24.04 0.30 6.56
C ALA A 6 -24.78 1.22 5.58
N GLY A 7 -24.64 2.54 5.70
CA GLY A 7 -25.29 3.54 4.86
C GLY A 7 -24.40 4.00 3.71
N LYS A 8 -23.30 4.70 4.01
CA LYS A 8 -22.49 5.40 3.00
C LYS A 8 -20.99 5.23 3.22
N VAL A 9 -20.29 4.85 2.15
CA VAL A 9 -18.83 4.78 2.07
C VAL A 9 -18.34 5.83 1.09
N VAL A 10 -17.34 6.62 1.50
CA VAL A 10 -16.67 7.59 0.63
C VAL A 10 -15.30 7.06 0.26
N ILE A 11 -14.96 7.09 -1.03
CA ILE A 11 -13.65 6.67 -1.52
C ILE A 11 -12.97 7.86 -2.16
N CYS A 12 -11.94 8.38 -1.49
CA CYS A 12 -11.11 9.45 -2.03
C CYS A 12 -9.90 8.84 -2.75
N GLY A 13 -9.86 8.97 -4.08
CA GLY A 13 -8.89 8.28 -4.93
C GLY A 13 -9.42 6.94 -5.44
N VAL A 14 -10.26 6.99 -6.48
CA VAL A 14 -10.88 5.80 -7.13
C VAL A 14 -9.93 5.20 -8.17
N GLY A 15 -8.72 4.84 -7.74
CA GLY A 15 -7.71 4.16 -8.56
C GLY A 15 -7.78 2.64 -8.42
N LEU A 16 -6.63 1.97 -8.53
CA LEU A 16 -6.51 0.53 -8.27
C LEU A 16 -7.00 0.18 -6.85
N ILE A 17 -6.44 0.84 -5.82
CA ILE A 17 -6.76 0.54 -4.41
C ILE A 17 -8.21 0.94 -4.11
N GLY A 18 -8.57 2.22 -4.26
CA GLY A 18 -9.94 2.65 -3.95
C GLY A 18 -11.02 1.92 -4.78
N GLY A 19 -10.79 1.73 -6.09
CA GLY A 19 -11.74 1.04 -6.95
C GLY A 19 -11.89 -0.44 -6.61
N SER A 20 -10.79 -1.14 -6.32
CA SER A 20 -10.85 -2.56 -5.92
C SER A 20 -11.54 -2.74 -4.59
N PHE A 21 -11.40 -1.79 -3.66
CA PHE A 21 -12.13 -1.81 -2.40
C PHE A 21 -13.64 -1.70 -2.62
N ALA A 22 -14.06 -0.78 -3.51
CA ALA A 22 -15.46 -0.63 -3.86
C ALA A 22 -16.04 -1.91 -4.50
N LEU A 23 -15.31 -2.49 -5.46
CA LEU A 23 -15.70 -3.72 -6.12
C LEU A 23 -15.74 -4.92 -5.17
N ALA A 24 -14.77 -5.04 -4.25
CA ALA A 24 -14.74 -6.09 -3.25
C ALA A 24 -15.94 -6.00 -2.29
N LEU A 25 -16.30 -4.78 -1.85
CA LEU A 25 -17.50 -4.55 -1.04
C LEU A 25 -18.77 -4.95 -1.77
N LYS A 26 -18.96 -4.47 -3.01
CA LYS A 26 -20.12 -4.80 -3.85
C LYS A 26 -20.23 -6.31 -4.07
N ALA A 27 -19.13 -6.97 -4.40
CA ALA A 27 -19.09 -8.42 -4.63
C ALA A 27 -19.42 -9.22 -3.35
N ALA A 28 -18.95 -8.78 -2.18
CA ALA A 28 -19.16 -9.49 -0.93
C ALA A 28 -20.55 -9.24 -0.31
N LEU A 29 -21.15 -8.07 -0.53
CA LEU A 29 -22.37 -7.64 0.16
C LEU A 29 -23.63 -7.64 -0.73
N GLY A 30 -23.47 -7.60 -2.05
CA GLY A 30 -24.60 -7.52 -2.99
C GLY A 30 -25.50 -6.33 -2.69
N GLU A 31 -26.80 -6.57 -2.57
CA GLU A 31 -27.82 -5.54 -2.25
C GLU A 31 -27.63 -4.87 -0.89
N ARG A 32 -26.85 -5.48 0.01
CA ARG A 32 -26.52 -4.90 1.33
C ARG A 32 -25.28 -4.01 1.29
N CYS A 33 -24.70 -3.79 0.10
CA CYS A 33 -23.56 -2.89 -0.05
C CYS A 33 -23.99 -1.46 0.28
N PRO A 34 -23.24 -0.73 1.14
CA PRO A 34 -23.45 0.70 1.33
C PRO A 34 -23.35 1.46 0.02
N ARG A 35 -24.00 2.62 -0.04
CA ARG A 35 -23.83 3.55 -1.16
C ARG A 35 -22.39 4.04 -1.21
N ILE A 36 -21.75 3.98 -2.38
CA ILE A 36 -20.35 4.36 -2.56
C ILE A 36 -20.25 5.69 -3.31
N ALA A 37 -19.76 6.72 -2.62
CA ALA A 37 -19.45 8.01 -3.21
C ALA A 37 -17.96 8.10 -3.57
N GLY A 38 -17.65 8.41 -4.83
CA GLY A 38 -16.28 8.65 -5.28
C GLY A 38 -15.91 10.13 -5.16
N MET A 39 -14.70 10.40 -4.68
CA MET A 39 -14.12 11.74 -4.61
C MET A 39 -12.69 11.74 -5.15
N GLY A 40 -12.29 12.81 -5.82
CA GLY A 40 -10.95 12.93 -6.38
C GLY A 40 -10.73 14.24 -7.12
N ARG A 41 -9.47 14.54 -7.41
CA ARG A 41 -9.06 15.79 -8.06
C ARG A 41 -9.46 15.85 -9.54
N THR A 42 -9.42 14.72 -10.23
CA THR A 42 -9.66 14.66 -11.68
C THR A 42 -11.00 14.00 -11.95
N ARG A 43 -11.82 14.63 -12.79
CA ARG A 43 -13.18 14.18 -13.07
C ARG A 43 -13.26 12.92 -13.92
N ALA A 44 -12.44 12.80 -14.97
CA ALA A 44 -12.54 11.71 -15.94
C ALA A 44 -12.41 10.29 -15.33
N PRO A 45 -11.48 9.99 -14.40
CA PRO A 45 -11.44 8.70 -13.72
C PRO A 45 -12.69 8.39 -12.89
N LEU A 46 -13.32 9.41 -12.28
CA LEU A 46 -14.55 9.25 -11.50
C LEU A 46 -15.74 8.96 -12.42
N GLU A 47 -15.83 9.63 -13.56
CA GLU A 47 -16.86 9.36 -14.57
C GLU A 47 -16.72 7.96 -15.16
N GLN A 48 -15.49 7.50 -15.39
CA GLN A 48 -15.25 6.11 -15.75
C GLN A 48 -15.71 5.17 -14.64
N ALA A 49 -15.32 5.42 -13.38
CA ALA A 49 -15.71 4.61 -12.23
C ALA A 49 -17.24 4.50 -12.08
N LEU A 50 -17.95 5.61 -12.27
CA LEU A 50 -19.41 5.65 -12.25
C LEU A 50 -20.01 4.82 -13.38
N ARG A 51 -19.54 5.01 -14.63
CA ARG A 51 -20.04 4.28 -15.81
C ARG A 51 -19.87 2.76 -15.69
N ILE A 52 -18.79 2.29 -15.06
CA ILE A 52 -18.53 0.85 -14.88
C ILE A 52 -19.04 0.31 -13.54
N GLY A 53 -19.80 1.11 -12.77
CA GLY A 53 -20.45 0.68 -11.53
C GLY A 53 -19.51 0.45 -10.35
N VAL A 54 -18.28 0.99 -10.37
CA VAL A 54 -17.35 0.95 -9.23
C VAL A 54 -17.85 1.85 -8.10
N ILE A 55 -18.42 3.01 -8.43
CA ILE A 55 -19.05 3.94 -7.49
C ILE A 55 -20.49 4.21 -7.91
N ASP A 56 -21.33 4.62 -6.97
CA ASP A 56 -22.75 4.91 -7.19
C ASP A 56 -23.01 6.40 -7.46
N GLU A 57 -22.13 7.27 -6.96
CA GLU A 57 -22.20 8.71 -7.20
C GLU A 57 -20.81 9.33 -7.20
N ILE A 58 -20.69 10.51 -7.81
CA ILE A 58 -19.48 11.33 -7.73
C ILE A 58 -19.78 12.54 -6.86
N ALA A 59 -19.08 12.65 -5.73
CA ALA A 59 -19.20 13.81 -4.86
C ALA A 59 -18.52 15.03 -5.49
N THR A 60 -19.10 16.22 -5.30
CA THR A 60 -18.61 17.49 -5.87
C THR A 60 -17.78 18.31 -4.90
N ASP A 61 -17.97 18.09 -3.59
CA ASP A 61 -17.32 18.84 -2.52
C ASP A 61 -17.30 18.00 -1.22
N TRP A 62 -16.55 18.47 -0.22
CA TRP A 62 -16.38 17.72 1.03
C TRP A 62 -17.63 17.68 1.90
N ALA A 63 -18.47 18.72 1.86
CA ALA A 63 -19.69 18.76 2.64
C ALA A 63 -20.67 17.69 2.15
N SER A 64 -20.92 17.64 0.84
CA SER A 64 -21.79 16.63 0.22
C SER A 64 -21.19 15.22 0.29
N ALA A 65 -19.86 15.08 0.13
CA ALA A 65 -19.18 13.80 0.27
C ALA A 65 -19.37 13.21 1.68
N LEU A 66 -19.16 14.01 2.72
CA LEU A 66 -19.09 13.54 4.10
C LEU A 66 -20.42 13.59 4.86
N ASP A 67 -21.46 14.20 4.29
CA ASP A 67 -22.80 14.13 4.85
C ASP A 67 -23.28 12.67 4.92
N GLY A 68 -23.61 12.23 6.15
CA GLY A 68 -24.00 10.85 6.46
C GLY A 68 -22.95 9.78 6.17
N ALA A 69 -21.66 10.12 6.01
CA ALA A 69 -20.62 9.14 5.73
C ALA A 69 -20.27 8.30 6.95
N ASP A 70 -20.34 6.97 6.83
CA ASP A 70 -19.95 6.03 7.87
C ASP A 70 -18.44 5.76 7.85
N LEU A 71 -17.90 5.57 6.63
CA LEU A 71 -16.51 5.22 6.39
C LEU A 71 -15.95 6.03 5.22
N VAL A 72 -14.75 6.56 5.39
CA VAL A 72 -13.96 7.19 4.33
C VAL A 72 -12.68 6.38 4.11
N LEU A 73 -12.44 5.93 2.88
CA LEU A 73 -11.18 5.33 2.46
C LEU A 73 -10.34 6.34 1.66
N LEU A 74 -9.12 6.59 2.14
CA LEU A 74 -8.10 7.35 1.42
C LEU A 74 -7.26 6.39 0.56
N GLY A 75 -7.59 6.30 -0.73
CA GLY A 75 -6.98 5.41 -1.71
C GLY A 75 -6.02 6.09 -2.69
N MET A 76 -5.60 7.33 -2.41
CA MET A 76 -4.61 8.07 -3.19
C MET A 76 -3.17 7.85 -2.65
N PRO A 77 -2.12 8.25 -3.41
CA PRO A 77 -0.74 8.22 -2.91
C PRO A 77 -0.55 8.98 -1.60
N VAL A 78 0.35 8.49 -0.73
CA VAL A 78 0.60 9.05 0.61
C VAL A 78 0.97 10.53 0.59
N GLY A 79 1.73 10.97 -0.44
CA GLY A 79 2.11 12.37 -0.61
C GLY A 79 0.93 13.34 -0.81
N GLN A 80 -0.26 12.82 -1.15
CA GLN A 80 -1.48 13.61 -1.36
C GLN A 80 -2.40 13.62 -0.14
N MET A 81 -2.15 12.79 0.89
CA MET A 81 -3.09 12.61 2.01
C MET A 81 -3.16 13.85 2.91
N ALA A 82 -2.05 14.52 3.20
CA ALA A 82 -2.04 15.67 4.10
C ALA A 82 -2.96 16.84 3.67
N PRO A 83 -2.89 17.37 2.43
CA PRO A 83 -3.82 18.42 2.00
C PRO A 83 -5.28 17.93 1.95
N VAL A 84 -5.51 16.66 1.61
CA VAL A 84 -6.85 16.05 1.58
C VAL A 84 -7.46 15.98 2.99
N MET A 85 -6.71 15.46 3.96
CA MET A 85 -7.13 15.39 5.35
C MET A 85 -7.46 16.78 5.91
N ARG A 86 -6.65 17.81 5.60
CA ARG A 86 -6.93 19.20 6.01
C ARG A 86 -8.23 19.74 5.41
N ALA A 87 -8.46 19.49 4.12
CA ALA A 87 -9.65 19.97 3.43
C ALA A 87 -10.94 19.29 3.92
N MET A 88 -10.86 18.00 4.28
CA MET A 88 -12.03 17.23 4.71
C MET A 88 -12.36 17.41 6.21
N ALA A 89 -11.38 17.74 7.06
CA ALA A 89 -11.53 17.80 8.52
C ALA A 89 -12.70 18.67 9.03
N PRO A 90 -12.99 19.86 8.45
CA PRO A 90 -14.13 20.68 8.87
C PRO A 90 -15.48 20.03 8.63
N HIS A 91 -15.58 19.14 7.64
CA HIS A 91 -16.81 18.50 7.20
C HIS A 91 -17.02 17.11 7.80
N LEU A 92 -16.01 16.58 8.51
CA LEU A 92 -16.07 15.24 9.10
C LEU A 92 -17.10 15.21 10.25
N GLY A 93 -18.17 14.43 10.06
CA GLY A 93 -19.20 14.19 11.06
C GLY A 93 -18.67 13.35 12.25
N PRO A 94 -19.30 13.42 13.43
CA PRO A 94 -18.79 12.83 14.67
C PRO A 94 -18.79 11.29 14.69
N GLY A 95 -19.57 10.63 13.82
CA GLY A 95 -19.63 9.17 13.71
C GLY A 95 -18.78 8.57 12.58
N ALA A 96 -18.20 9.41 11.71
CA ALA A 96 -17.45 8.95 10.56
C ALA A 96 -16.12 8.32 10.96
N ILE A 97 -15.76 7.22 10.32
CA ILE A 97 -14.44 6.58 10.45
C ILE A 97 -13.63 6.89 9.19
N VAL A 98 -12.38 7.31 9.33
CA VAL A 98 -11.45 7.50 8.23
C VAL A 98 -10.40 6.39 8.28
N THR A 99 -10.13 5.75 7.17
CA THR A 99 -9.02 4.79 7.00
C THR A 99 -8.30 5.08 5.69
N ASP A 100 -7.15 4.46 5.48
CA ASP A 100 -6.33 4.65 4.29
C ASP A 100 -5.85 3.32 3.70
N GLY A 101 -5.27 3.42 2.50
CA GLY A 101 -4.56 2.33 1.84
C GLY A 101 -3.10 2.67 1.51
N GLY A 102 -2.51 3.66 2.19
CA GLY A 102 -1.17 4.15 1.93
C GLY A 102 -0.08 3.14 2.28
N SER A 103 1.06 3.21 1.59
CA SER A 103 2.17 2.26 1.78
C SER A 103 3.11 2.58 2.94
N THR A 104 2.97 3.75 3.56
CA THR A 104 3.72 4.22 4.75
C THR A 104 2.73 4.68 5.81
N LYS A 105 3.11 4.65 7.09
CA LYS A 105 2.17 4.88 8.21
C LYS A 105 2.58 6.00 9.15
N SER A 106 3.85 6.18 9.47
CA SER A 106 4.27 7.21 10.43
C SER A 106 3.99 8.63 9.91
N ASP A 107 4.26 8.88 8.63
CA ASP A 107 4.00 10.16 7.98
C ASP A 107 2.50 10.44 7.82
N VAL A 108 1.73 9.41 7.45
CA VAL A 108 0.27 9.49 7.31
C VAL A 108 -0.39 9.77 8.67
N VAL A 109 0.06 9.11 9.73
CA VAL A 109 -0.40 9.38 11.10
C VAL A 109 -0.04 10.79 11.53
N ALA A 110 1.16 11.28 11.24
CA ALA A 110 1.54 12.66 11.54
C ALA A 110 0.65 13.67 10.79
N ALA A 111 0.34 13.42 9.52
CA ALA A 111 -0.57 14.24 8.73
C ALA A 111 -2.00 14.24 9.31
N ALA A 112 -2.50 13.06 9.71
CA ALA A 112 -3.81 12.92 10.34
C ALA A 112 -3.89 13.66 11.68
N ARG A 113 -2.84 13.58 12.52
CA ARG A 113 -2.76 14.33 13.79
C ARG A 113 -2.85 15.83 13.56
N ALA A 114 -2.10 16.35 12.58
CA ALA A 114 -2.12 17.77 12.25
C ALA A 114 -3.46 18.24 11.67
N ALA A 115 -4.13 17.40 10.87
CA ALA A 115 -5.38 17.77 10.20
C ALA A 115 -6.62 17.60 11.09
N PHE A 116 -6.71 16.50 11.84
CA PHE A 116 -7.91 16.14 12.59
C PHE A 116 -7.90 16.69 14.02
N GLY A 117 -6.75 16.97 14.61
CA GLY A 117 -6.67 17.51 15.97
C GLY A 117 -7.44 16.65 16.97
N THR A 118 -8.48 17.21 17.58
CA THR A 118 -9.36 16.50 18.53
C THR A 118 -10.15 15.34 17.91
N LYS A 119 -10.29 15.31 16.58
CA LYS A 119 -10.93 14.24 15.80
C LYS A 119 -10.00 13.07 15.45
N ILE A 120 -8.74 13.06 15.92
CA ILE A 120 -7.76 12.01 15.57
C ILE A 120 -8.26 10.58 15.86
N GLY A 121 -9.09 10.39 16.88
CA GLY A 121 -9.68 9.09 17.20
C GLY A 121 -10.52 8.48 16.07
N GLN A 122 -10.97 9.29 15.10
CA GLN A 122 -11.73 8.85 13.93
C GLN A 122 -10.84 8.24 12.83
N PHE A 123 -9.52 8.41 12.88
CA PHE A 123 -8.59 7.90 11.86
C PHE A 123 -7.97 6.56 12.29
N VAL A 124 -8.35 5.46 11.62
CA VAL A 124 -7.79 4.12 11.80
C VAL A 124 -6.92 3.80 10.59
N PRO A 125 -5.58 3.93 10.69
CA PRO A 125 -4.71 3.77 9.53
C PRO A 125 -4.61 2.31 9.07
N GLY A 126 -4.46 2.12 7.76
CA GLY A 126 -4.43 0.83 7.11
C GLY A 126 -3.47 0.77 5.93
N HIS A 127 -2.95 -0.42 5.64
CA HIS A 127 -2.16 -0.71 4.45
C HIS A 127 -2.54 -2.08 3.90
N PRO A 128 -3.32 -2.15 2.80
CA PRO A 128 -3.48 -3.39 2.06
C PRO A 128 -2.18 -3.74 1.36
N ILE A 129 -1.60 -4.90 1.70
CA ILE A 129 -0.41 -5.45 1.04
C ILE A 129 -0.87 -6.14 -0.25
N ALA A 130 -1.41 -5.33 -1.14
CA ALA A 130 -1.99 -5.72 -2.40
C ALA A 130 -1.75 -4.57 -3.40
N GLY A 131 -1.11 -4.89 -4.51
CA GLY A 131 -0.79 -3.95 -5.57
C GLY A 131 -0.58 -4.72 -6.86
N ALA A 132 -0.80 -4.02 -7.97
CA ALA A 132 -0.55 -4.53 -9.31
C ALA A 132 0.33 -3.53 -10.05
N GLU A 133 1.03 -4.01 -11.08
CA GLU A 133 1.84 -3.17 -11.97
C GLU A 133 0.96 -2.19 -12.76
N LYS A 134 -0.32 -2.54 -12.96
CA LYS A 134 -1.32 -1.72 -13.64
C LYS A 134 -1.96 -0.73 -12.66
N SER A 135 -2.23 0.47 -13.16
CA SER A 135 -2.77 1.59 -12.38
C SER A 135 -4.14 2.04 -12.89
N GLY A 136 -4.83 2.87 -12.08
CA GLY A 136 -6.11 3.46 -12.44
C GLY A 136 -7.32 2.55 -12.21
N VAL A 137 -8.52 3.11 -12.38
CA VAL A 137 -9.78 2.39 -12.09
C VAL A 137 -10.02 1.20 -13.02
N ALA A 138 -9.51 1.25 -14.26
CA ALA A 138 -9.62 0.14 -15.20
C ALA A 138 -8.86 -1.12 -14.76
N ALA A 139 -7.88 -0.96 -13.87
CA ALA A 139 -7.13 -2.07 -13.28
C ALA A 139 -7.76 -2.59 -11.97
N ALA A 140 -8.83 -1.95 -11.48
CA ALA A 140 -9.50 -2.36 -10.26
C ALA A 140 -10.16 -3.73 -10.43
N THR A 141 -10.07 -4.56 -9.39
CA THR A 141 -10.66 -5.90 -9.36
C THR A 141 -11.20 -6.24 -7.98
N ALA A 142 -12.30 -7.01 -7.94
CA ALA A 142 -12.98 -7.37 -6.70
C ALA A 142 -12.18 -8.35 -5.81
N ASP A 143 -11.21 -9.06 -6.39
CA ASP A 143 -10.41 -10.08 -5.71
C ASP A 143 -9.04 -9.59 -5.24
N LEU A 144 -8.71 -8.30 -5.43
CA LEU A 144 -7.38 -7.73 -5.14
C LEU A 144 -6.89 -8.08 -3.73
N TYR A 145 -7.78 -8.09 -2.75
CA TYR A 145 -7.44 -8.32 -1.33
C TYR A 145 -7.63 -9.76 -0.87
N ARG A 146 -8.19 -10.65 -1.71
CA ARG A 146 -8.52 -12.01 -1.30
C ARG A 146 -7.27 -12.77 -0.87
N GLY A 147 -7.24 -13.22 0.39
CA GLY A 147 -6.10 -13.91 0.99
C GLY A 147 -4.86 -13.04 1.21
N ARG A 148 -4.88 -11.76 0.80
CA ARG A 148 -3.79 -10.80 0.99
C ARG A 148 -3.83 -10.22 2.39
N ARG A 149 -2.67 -9.79 2.88
CA ARG A 149 -2.56 -9.15 4.19
C ARG A 149 -3.03 -7.71 4.10
N VAL A 150 -3.78 -7.25 5.09
CA VAL A 150 -3.96 -5.82 5.39
C VAL A 150 -3.38 -5.58 6.77
N VAL A 151 -2.49 -4.60 6.90
CA VAL A 151 -1.95 -4.20 8.20
C VAL A 151 -2.70 -2.97 8.69
N LEU A 152 -3.35 -3.06 9.84
CA LEU A 152 -3.88 -1.90 10.55
C LEU A 152 -2.86 -1.41 11.56
N THR A 153 -2.75 -0.10 11.74
CA THR A 153 -1.88 0.51 12.74
C THR A 153 -2.69 1.41 13.67
N PRO A 154 -3.56 0.82 14.51
CA PRO A 154 -4.46 1.57 15.38
C PRO A 154 -3.67 2.48 16.32
N LEU A 155 -4.21 3.67 16.53
CA LEU A 155 -3.69 4.69 17.43
C LEU A 155 -4.28 4.50 18.84
N PRO A 156 -3.58 4.96 19.90
CA PRO A 156 -4.13 4.96 21.26
C PRO A 156 -5.48 5.67 21.38
N GLU A 157 -5.73 6.68 20.55
CA GLU A 157 -6.97 7.47 20.53
C GLU A 157 -8.14 6.77 19.84
N ASN A 158 -7.90 5.68 19.10
CA ASN A 158 -8.97 5.02 18.36
C ASN A 158 -9.91 4.26 19.30
N PRO A 159 -11.24 4.48 19.22
CA PRO A 159 -12.19 3.61 19.87
C PRO A 159 -12.06 2.18 19.34
N ALA A 160 -12.06 1.19 20.24
CA ALA A 160 -11.97 -0.23 19.86
C ALA A 160 -13.07 -0.65 18.86
N ALA A 161 -14.26 -0.05 18.96
CA ALA A 161 -15.36 -0.27 18.03
C ALA A 161 -15.01 0.15 16.58
N ASP A 162 -14.25 1.22 16.39
CA ASP A 162 -13.90 1.76 15.07
C ASP A 162 -12.80 0.91 14.44
N VAL A 163 -11.80 0.50 15.23
CA VAL A 163 -10.77 -0.46 14.81
C VAL A 163 -11.42 -1.79 14.38
N ASN A 164 -12.42 -2.26 15.15
CA ASN A 164 -13.14 -3.49 14.82
C ASN A 164 -14.02 -3.33 13.56
N ALA A 165 -14.62 -2.17 13.34
CA ALA A 165 -15.38 -1.88 12.12
C ALA A 165 -14.48 -1.92 10.88
N VAL A 166 -13.33 -1.23 10.90
CA VAL A 166 -12.36 -1.24 9.79
C VAL A 166 -11.80 -2.64 9.56
N ARG A 167 -11.46 -3.36 10.63
CA ARG A 167 -11.04 -4.77 10.55
C ARG A 167 -12.10 -5.65 9.88
N ALA A 168 -13.37 -5.49 10.26
CA ALA A 168 -14.47 -6.27 9.69
C ALA A 168 -14.65 -5.98 8.21
N VAL A 169 -14.56 -4.71 7.80
CA VAL A 169 -14.66 -4.30 6.40
C VAL A 169 -13.55 -4.92 5.55
N TRP A 170 -12.28 -4.86 6.00
CA TRP A 170 -11.19 -5.53 5.28
C TRP A 170 -11.37 -7.05 5.19
N LYS A 171 -11.88 -7.69 6.24
CA LYS A 171 -12.21 -9.13 6.23
C LYS A 171 -13.34 -9.47 5.26
N ILE A 172 -14.37 -8.62 5.15
CA ILE A 172 -15.45 -8.76 4.16
C ILE A 172 -14.87 -8.74 2.74
N CYS A 173 -13.87 -7.90 2.48
CA CYS A 173 -13.12 -7.88 1.22
C CYS A 173 -12.19 -9.10 1.02
N GLY A 174 -12.20 -10.09 1.92
CA GLY A 174 -11.40 -11.31 1.85
C GLY A 174 -9.97 -11.18 2.35
N ALA A 175 -9.60 -10.06 3.00
CA ALA A 175 -8.25 -9.85 3.50
C ALA A 175 -7.97 -10.55 4.84
N LYS A 176 -6.70 -10.90 5.05
CA LYS A 176 -6.15 -11.33 6.35
C LYS A 176 -5.63 -10.10 7.09
N VAL A 177 -6.27 -9.71 8.19
CA VAL A 177 -5.90 -8.48 8.93
C VAL A 177 -4.86 -8.77 10.01
N SER A 178 -3.74 -8.06 9.95
CA SER A 178 -2.68 -8.01 10.96
C SER A 178 -2.63 -6.62 11.61
N VAL A 179 -1.96 -6.50 12.75
CA VAL A 179 -1.79 -5.23 13.47
C VAL A 179 -0.31 -5.02 13.77
N LEU A 180 0.18 -3.80 13.54
CA LEU A 180 1.53 -3.35 13.92
C LEU A 180 1.44 -1.93 14.48
N ALA A 181 2.46 -1.47 15.22
CA ALA A 181 2.62 -0.04 15.45
C ALA A 181 3.02 0.69 14.14
N PRO A 182 2.70 1.99 13.96
CA PRO A 182 3.08 2.73 12.75
C PRO A 182 4.58 2.67 12.42
N GLU A 183 5.44 2.82 13.42
CA GLU A 183 6.90 2.82 13.25
C GLU A 183 7.45 1.41 13.02
N GLU A 184 6.78 0.38 13.54
CA GLU A 184 7.11 -1.02 13.26
C GLU A 184 6.73 -1.40 11.84
N HIS A 185 5.53 -1.01 11.40
CA HIS A 185 5.10 -1.15 10.01
C HIS A 185 6.14 -0.56 9.05
N ASP A 186 6.54 0.69 9.27
CA ASP A 186 7.46 1.37 8.37
C ASP A 186 8.85 0.72 8.34
N ARG A 187 9.35 0.22 9.47
CA ARG A 187 10.61 -0.57 9.50
C ARG A 187 10.48 -1.88 8.73
N VAL A 188 9.42 -2.64 8.97
CA VAL A 188 9.18 -3.92 8.29
C VAL A 188 9.10 -3.71 6.77
N PHE A 189 8.29 -2.75 6.30
CA PHE A 189 8.09 -2.53 4.87
C PHE A 189 9.25 -1.77 4.21
N ALA A 190 10.09 -1.04 4.96
CA ALA A 190 11.37 -0.58 4.45
C ALA A 190 12.23 -1.75 3.97
N ALA A 191 12.37 -2.79 4.80
CA ALA A 191 13.20 -3.95 4.51
C ALA A 191 12.59 -4.84 3.41
N VAL A 192 11.31 -5.22 3.55
CA VAL A 192 10.70 -6.27 2.71
C VAL A 192 9.99 -5.76 1.45
N SER A 193 9.90 -4.43 1.27
CA SER A 193 9.21 -3.82 0.12
C SER A 193 9.98 -2.65 -0.49
N HIS A 194 10.30 -1.61 0.30
CA HIS A 194 10.83 -0.36 -0.24
C HIS A 194 12.27 -0.49 -0.72
N LEU A 195 13.14 -1.14 0.07
CA LEU A 195 14.51 -1.40 -0.34
C LEU A 195 14.57 -2.23 -1.64
N PRO A 196 13.86 -3.37 -1.79
CA PRO A 196 13.81 -4.09 -3.06
C PRO A 196 13.44 -3.23 -4.26
N HIS A 197 12.44 -2.35 -4.14
CA HIS A 197 12.06 -1.44 -5.23
C HIS A 197 13.16 -0.41 -5.53
N LEU A 198 13.73 0.21 -4.49
CA LEU A 198 14.82 1.17 -4.65
C LEU A 198 16.02 0.55 -5.39
N LEU A 199 16.40 -0.67 -5.02
CA LEU A 199 17.51 -1.40 -5.64
C LEU A 199 17.19 -1.77 -7.10
N ALA A 200 15.97 -2.21 -7.40
CA ALA A 200 15.55 -2.51 -8.76
C ALA A 200 15.58 -1.24 -9.65
N PHE A 201 15.07 -0.11 -9.15
CA PHE A 201 15.16 1.18 -9.87
C PHE A 201 16.61 1.60 -10.10
N ALA A 202 17.45 1.54 -9.06
CA ALA A 202 18.85 1.94 -9.15
C ALA A 202 19.63 1.08 -10.15
N LEU A 203 19.43 -0.23 -10.15
CA LEU A 203 20.09 -1.15 -11.07
C LEU A 203 19.71 -0.86 -12.54
N VAL A 204 18.41 -0.75 -12.83
CA VAL A 204 17.94 -0.46 -14.19
C VAL A 204 18.41 0.91 -14.65
N HIS A 205 18.37 1.92 -13.77
CA HIS A 205 18.83 3.27 -14.09
C HIS A 205 20.32 3.32 -14.41
N GLU A 206 21.15 2.58 -13.65
CA GLU A 206 22.58 2.51 -13.89
C GLU A 206 22.89 1.83 -15.24
N PHE A 207 22.22 0.72 -15.57
CA PHE A 207 22.41 0.03 -16.85
C PHE A 207 21.99 0.90 -18.05
N ALA A 208 20.89 1.65 -17.90
CA ALA A 208 20.42 2.57 -18.94
C ALA A 208 21.39 3.73 -19.21
N GLY A 209 22.28 4.04 -18.26
CA GLY A 209 23.29 5.10 -18.41
C GLY A 209 24.60 4.66 -19.07
N ARG A 210 24.77 3.38 -19.42
CA ARG A 210 26.01 2.85 -19.98
C ARG A 210 26.04 2.92 -21.51
N ASP A 211 27.24 3.07 -22.07
CA ASP A 211 27.46 3.07 -23.53
C ASP A 211 26.99 1.77 -24.21
N ASN A 212 27.00 0.65 -23.49
CA ASN A 212 26.58 -0.66 -23.98
C ASN A 212 25.18 -1.08 -23.48
N ALA A 213 24.31 -0.13 -23.11
CA ALA A 213 22.98 -0.40 -22.58
C ALA A 213 22.16 -1.36 -23.45
N ASP A 214 22.06 -1.08 -24.76
CA ASP A 214 21.27 -1.92 -25.70
C ASP A 214 21.77 -3.37 -25.72
N GLN A 215 23.08 -3.57 -25.63
CA GLN A 215 23.66 -4.91 -25.53
C GLN A 215 23.30 -5.57 -24.20
N LEU A 216 23.41 -4.85 -23.07
CA LEU A 216 23.07 -5.39 -21.75
C LEU A 216 21.59 -5.80 -21.68
N PHE A 217 20.67 -4.95 -22.16
CA PHE A 217 19.25 -5.27 -22.21
C PHE A 217 18.92 -6.35 -23.25
N GLY A 218 19.66 -6.42 -24.36
CA GLY A 218 19.51 -7.46 -25.38
C GLY A 218 19.87 -8.86 -24.89
N PHE A 219 20.78 -8.98 -23.91
CA PHE A 219 21.14 -10.25 -23.26
C PHE A 219 20.42 -10.50 -21.93
N ALA A 220 19.55 -9.58 -21.49
CA ALA A 220 18.80 -9.76 -20.26
C ALA A 220 17.83 -10.94 -20.39
N ALA A 221 17.96 -11.91 -19.48
CA ALA A 221 17.15 -13.13 -19.44
C ALA A 221 16.21 -13.16 -18.22
N GLY A 222 15.62 -14.33 -17.93
CA GLY A 222 14.60 -14.51 -16.90
C GLY A 222 14.99 -13.97 -15.52
N GLY A 223 16.23 -14.20 -15.06
CA GLY A 223 16.69 -13.71 -13.77
C GLY A 223 16.69 -12.18 -13.65
N PHE A 224 17.16 -11.47 -14.68
CA PHE A 224 17.09 -10.01 -14.72
C PHE A 224 15.64 -9.55 -14.77
N ARG A 225 14.83 -10.12 -15.67
CA ARG A 225 13.41 -9.78 -15.83
C ARG A 225 12.65 -9.86 -14.49
N ASP A 226 12.85 -10.92 -13.73
CA ASP A 226 12.11 -11.14 -12.49
C ASP A 226 12.63 -10.24 -11.36
N PHE A 227 13.95 -9.99 -11.29
CA PHE A 227 14.55 -9.07 -10.33
C PHE A 227 14.12 -7.62 -10.57
N THR A 228 14.05 -7.20 -11.82
CA THR A 228 13.72 -5.81 -12.20
C THR A 228 12.25 -5.59 -12.51
N ARG A 229 11.38 -6.61 -12.43
CA ARG A 229 9.94 -6.50 -12.69
C ARG A 229 9.31 -5.30 -11.97
N ILE A 230 9.72 -5.07 -10.72
CA ILE A 230 9.19 -4.00 -9.88
C ILE A 230 9.70 -2.59 -10.21
N ALA A 231 10.75 -2.47 -11.05
CA ALA A 231 11.22 -1.18 -11.58
C ALA A 231 10.24 -0.57 -12.61
N SER A 232 9.27 -1.34 -13.10
CA SER A 232 8.18 -0.83 -13.95
C SER A 232 7.04 -0.17 -13.14
N SER A 233 7.19 -0.06 -11.82
CA SER A 233 6.18 0.56 -10.96
C SER A 233 6.10 2.08 -11.16
N HIS A 234 4.95 2.68 -10.81
CA HIS A 234 4.70 4.11 -11.03
C HIS A 234 5.71 5.02 -10.29
N PRO A 235 6.50 5.85 -11.01
CA PRO A 235 7.59 6.63 -10.40
C PRO A 235 7.14 7.63 -9.32
N GLU A 236 6.02 8.32 -9.53
CA GLU A 236 5.51 9.31 -8.57
C GLU A 236 5.16 8.67 -7.22
N MET A 237 4.58 7.46 -7.26
CA MET A 237 4.17 6.73 -6.07
C MET A 237 5.41 6.28 -5.28
N TRP A 238 6.40 5.72 -5.97
CA TRP A 238 7.62 5.26 -5.32
C TRP A 238 8.52 6.38 -4.83
N ARG A 239 8.55 7.53 -5.52
CA ARG A 239 9.14 8.75 -4.97
C ARG A 239 8.52 9.09 -3.61
N ASP A 240 7.19 9.16 -3.55
CA ASP A 240 6.50 9.54 -2.32
C ASP A 240 6.75 8.53 -1.19
N ILE A 241 6.73 7.22 -1.49
CA ILE A 241 7.05 6.16 -0.52
C ILE A 241 8.49 6.30 0.02
N CYS A 242 9.46 6.47 -0.88
CA CYS A 242 10.87 6.61 -0.50
C CYS A 242 11.10 7.85 0.38
N ILE A 243 10.48 8.99 0.04
CA ILE A 243 10.61 10.23 0.82
C ILE A 243 9.89 10.11 2.17
N ALA A 244 8.69 9.54 2.19
CA ALA A 244 7.88 9.35 3.39
C ALA A 244 8.58 8.44 4.42
N ASN A 245 9.16 7.33 3.95
CA ASN A 245 9.83 6.36 4.81
C ASN A 245 11.38 6.45 4.76
N ARG A 246 11.93 7.63 4.42
CA ARG A 246 13.36 7.80 4.15
C ARG A 246 14.26 7.37 5.32
N ARG A 247 13.83 7.56 6.56
CA ARG A 247 14.65 7.24 7.74
C ARG A 247 14.87 5.74 7.88
N ALA A 248 13.80 4.94 7.80
CA ALA A 248 13.93 3.48 7.85
C ALA A 248 14.61 2.97 6.58
N LEU A 249 14.26 3.52 5.41
CA LEU A 249 14.84 3.10 4.13
C LEU A 249 16.36 3.36 4.05
N ILE A 250 16.87 4.47 4.61
CA ILE A 250 18.32 4.73 4.68
C ILE A 250 19.01 3.67 5.54
N ALA A 251 18.46 3.32 6.70
CA ALA A 251 19.05 2.29 7.56
C ALA A 251 19.13 0.92 6.85
N GLU A 252 18.09 0.55 6.10
CA GLU A 252 18.07 -0.68 5.30
C GLU A 252 19.04 -0.60 4.11
N LEU A 253 19.16 0.56 3.47
CA LEU A 253 20.13 0.78 2.39
C LEU A 253 21.58 0.67 2.89
N ASP A 254 21.90 1.28 4.03
CA ASP A 254 23.23 1.21 4.64
C ASP A 254 23.60 -0.24 5.01
N ALA A 255 22.66 -0.98 5.59
CA ALA A 255 22.84 -2.41 5.90
C ALA A 255 23.10 -3.24 4.64
N TYR A 256 22.37 -2.97 3.55
CA TYR A 256 22.56 -3.63 2.28
C TYR A 256 23.90 -3.28 1.62
N MET A 257 24.31 -2.00 1.67
CA MET A 257 25.62 -1.56 1.19
C MET A 257 26.76 -2.27 1.93
N ALA A 258 26.64 -2.44 3.26
CA ALA A 258 27.61 -3.20 4.03
C ALA A 258 27.69 -4.67 3.59
N GLU A 259 26.55 -5.29 3.26
CA GLU A 259 26.52 -6.66 2.70
C GLU A 259 27.20 -6.72 1.32
N LEU A 260 26.91 -5.77 0.42
CA LEU A 260 27.59 -5.69 -0.88
C LEU A 260 29.10 -5.51 -0.75
N MET A 261 29.55 -4.72 0.23
CA MET A 261 30.98 -4.56 0.51
C MET A 261 31.61 -5.86 0.99
N ARG A 262 30.93 -6.63 1.86
CA ARG A 262 31.38 -7.97 2.26
C ARG A 262 31.48 -8.91 1.07
N THR A 263 30.44 -8.98 0.23
CA THR A 263 30.45 -9.82 -0.98
C THR A 263 31.57 -9.41 -1.94
N ARG A 264 31.83 -8.10 -2.09
CA ARG A 264 32.95 -7.60 -2.91
C ARG A 264 34.30 -8.08 -2.39
N VAL A 265 34.52 -8.10 -1.07
CA VAL A 265 35.77 -8.60 -0.48
C VAL A 265 35.96 -10.09 -0.79
N LEU A 266 34.92 -10.90 -0.61
CA LEU A 266 34.97 -12.33 -0.96
C LEU A 266 35.29 -12.55 -2.44
N LEU A 267 34.65 -11.78 -3.33
CA LEU A 267 34.92 -11.84 -4.77
C LEU A 267 36.37 -11.42 -5.12
N ALA A 268 36.86 -10.33 -4.53
CA ALA A 268 38.22 -9.85 -4.79
C ALA A 268 39.30 -10.82 -4.30
N ALA A 269 39.01 -11.58 -3.24
CA ALA A 269 39.89 -12.63 -2.73
C ALA A 269 39.73 -13.98 -3.45
N ALA A 270 38.80 -14.10 -4.41
CA ALA A 270 38.37 -15.36 -4.99
C ALA A 270 38.01 -16.43 -3.94
N ASP A 271 37.42 -15.99 -2.81
CA ASP A 271 37.05 -16.86 -1.69
C ASP A 271 35.75 -17.63 -2.01
N GLY A 272 35.92 -18.75 -2.72
CA GLY A 272 34.82 -19.62 -3.10
C GLY A 272 34.07 -20.21 -1.91
N ALA A 273 34.78 -20.59 -0.84
CA ALA A 273 34.15 -21.16 0.35
C ALA A 273 33.30 -20.13 1.10
N GLY A 274 33.79 -18.89 1.23
CA GLY A 274 33.03 -17.80 1.81
C GLY A 274 31.76 -17.46 1.01
N LEU A 275 31.86 -17.43 -0.32
CA LEU A 275 30.69 -17.22 -1.20
C LEU A 275 29.67 -18.35 -1.07
N GLU A 276 30.12 -19.62 -1.08
CA GLU A 276 29.23 -20.77 -0.94
C GLU A 276 28.49 -20.78 0.39
N ALA A 277 29.17 -20.43 1.50
CA ALA A 277 28.55 -20.30 2.81
C ALA A 277 27.47 -19.21 2.83
N MET A 278 27.77 -18.04 2.25
CA MET A 278 26.82 -16.93 2.12
C MET A 278 25.58 -17.34 1.32
N PHE A 279 25.77 -17.95 0.14
CA PHE A 279 24.67 -18.39 -0.73
C PHE A 279 23.84 -19.50 -0.09
N THR A 280 24.47 -20.44 0.62
CA THR A 280 23.79 -21.52 1.33
C THR A 280 22.87 -20.98 2.42
N SER A 281 23.36 -20.02 3.21
CA SER A 281 22.56 -19.35 4.24
C SER A 281 21.35 -18.62 3.64
N ALA A 282 21.57 -17.85 2.57
CA ALA A 282 20.50 -17.13 1.86
C ALA A 282 19.45 -18.09 1.27
N ARG A 283 19.90 -19.18 0.64
CA ARG A 283 19.03 -20.22 0.09
C ARG A 283 18.18 -20.87 1.18
N ALA A 284 18.80 -21.35 2.26
CA ALA A 284 18.08 -22.03 3.33
C ALA A 284 16.98 -21.15 3.93
N ARG A 285 17.26 -19.85 4.14
CA ARG A 285 16.25 -18.91 4.64
C ARG A 285 15.11 -18.67 3.66
N ARG A 286 15.42 -18.57 2.36
CA ARG A 286 14.41 -18.38 1.31
C ARG A 286 13.52 -19.60 1.15
N ASP A 287 14.11 -20.80 1.10
CA ASP A 287 13.38 -22.06 0.92
C ASP A 287 12.41 -22.28 2.08
N ALA A 288 12.87 -22.09 3.32
CA ALA A 288 12.01 -22.16 4.51
C ALA A 288 10.86 -21.14 4.49
N TRP A 289 11.09 -19.94 3.94
CA TRP A 289 10.02 -18.95 3.76
C TRP A 289 9.00 -19.41 2.71
N LEU A 290 9.44 -19.95 1.57
CA LEU A 290 8.54 -20.46 0.54
C LEU A 290 7.67 -21.62 1.06
N GLU A 291 8.24 -22.53 1.83
CA GLU A 291 7.51 -23.61 2.51
C GLU A 291 6.44 -23.04 3.46
N SER A 292 6.73 -21.94 4.17
CA SER A 292 5.76 -21.28 5.06
C SER A 292 4.57 -20.65 4.33
N LEU A 293 4.65 -20.46 3.00
CA LEU A 293 3.56 -19.92 2.18
C LEU A 293 2.62 -21.00 1.65
N LEU A 294 3.03 -22.27 1.67
CA LEU A 294 2.17 -23.37 1.27
C LEU A 294 1.02 -23.48 2.29
N PRO A 295 -0.22 -23.73 1.83
CA PRO A 295 -1.31 -24.04 2.74
C PRO A 295 -0.87 -25.21 3.62
N SER A 296 -0.94 -25.03 4.95
CA SER A 296 -0.85 -26.16 5.88
C SER A 296 -1.92 -27.15 5.45
N GLY A 297 -1.52 -28.38 5.09
CA GLY A 297 -2.38 -29.35 4.40
C GLY A 297 -3.80 -29.41 4.94
N GLU A 298 -4.77 -29.44 4.02
CA GLU A 298 -6.16 -29.82 4.31
C GLU A 298 -6.25 -31.24 4.88
#